data_AF-A0A0B1SCP3-F1
#
_entry.id   AF-A0A0B1SCP3-F1
#
_cell.length_a   1.000
_cell.length_b   1.000
_cell.length_c   1.000
_cell.angle_alpha   90.00
_cell.angle_beta   90.00
_cell.angle_gamma   90.00
#
_symmetry.space_group_name_H-M   'P 1'
#
loop_
_entity.id
_entity.type
_entity.pdbx_description
1 polymer ?
#
loop_
_entity_poly.entity_id
_entity_poly.type
_entity_poly.pdbx_seq_one_letter_code
_entity_poly.pdbx_strand_id
1 'polypeptide(L)'
;MSEDASLLAVKLNMHDHALSMMIEDLGRHSIAIKYIAKRPPDEVSGPSRSILLATILELRLREYAEGSIVCDAGLEDAKCEELLLPFIEEDNMTEALHLARVFHCFPVVQHILKKTGRTKELLQYYLKNDRIGEVVE
;
A
#
# COMPACT_ATOMS: atom_id res chain seq x y z
N MET A 1 26.49 0.60 -8.08
CA MET A 1 26.46 1.17 -9.45
C MET A 1 26.31 2.70 -9.39
N SER A 2 26.55 3.45 -10.48
CA SER A 2 26.58 4.94 -10.49
C SER A 2 25.18 5.57 -10.67
N GLU A 3 24.98 6.78 -10.15
CA GLU A 3 23.77 7.61 -10.36
C GLU A 3 23.44 7.79 -11.85
N ASP A 4 24.45 7.90 -12.71
CA ASP A 4 24.28 8.07 -14.16
C ASP A 4 23.54 6.89 -14.81
N ALA A 5 23.75 5.67 -14.29
CA ALA A 5 23.08 4.48 -14.80
C ALA A 5 21.58 4.49 -14.44
N SER A 6 21.21 5.00 -13.26
CA SER A 6 19.80 5.17 -12.89
C SER A 6 19.12 6.21 -13.80
N LEU A 7 19.80 7.33 -14.11
CA LEU A 7 19.28 8.34 -15.02
C LEU A 7 19.14 7.82 -16.45
N LEU A 8 20.10 7.02 -16.91
CA LEU A 8 20.04 6.39 -18.23
C LEU A 8 18.87 5.40 -18.32
N ALA A 9 18.66 4.56 -17.30
CA ALA A 9 17.53 3.64 -17.24
C ALA A 9 16.18 4.39 -17.35
N VAL A 10 16.04 5.54 -16.67
CA VAL A 10 14.86 6.40 -16.82
C VAL A 10 14.69 6.91 -18.25
N LYS A 11 15.77 7.37 -18.90
CA LYS A 11 15.72 7.85 -20.29
C LYS A 11 15.36 6.76 -21.30
N LEU A 12 15.63 5.50 -20.97
CA LEU A 12 15.31 4.32 -21.77
C LEU A 12 13.93 3.72 -21.42
N ASN A 13 13.11 4.39 -20.59
CA ASN A 13 11.83 3.89 -20.07
C ASN A 13 11.94 2.55 -19.29
N MET A 14 13.11 2.26 -18.74
CA MET A 14 13.35 1.08 -17.90
C MET A 14 13.05 1.41 -16.43
N HIS A 15 11.81 1.78 -16.13
CA HIS A 15 11.44 2.38 -14.85
C HIS A 15 11.61 1.46 -13.65
N ASP A 16 11.21 0.18 -13.75
CA ASP A 16 11.40 -0.79 -12.67
C ASP A 16 12.89 -1.04 -12.38
N HIS A 17 13.72 -1.07 -13.42
CA HIS A 17 15.17 -1.19 -13.27
C HIS A 17 15.78 0.06 -12.59
N ALA A 18 15.33 1.25 -12.98
CA ALA A 18 15.71 2.48 -12.31
C ALA A 18 15.30 2.48 -10.83
N LEU A 19 14.13 1.93 -10.49
CA LEU A 19 13.67 1.80 -9.11
C LEU A 19 14.52 0.81 -8.32
N SER A 20 14.76 -0.39 -8.84
CA SER A 20 15.63 -1.38 -8.19
C SER A 20 17.01 -0.77 -7.92
N MET A 21 17.62 -0.06 -8.88
CA MET A 21 18.88 0.67 -8.65
C MET A 21 18.78 1.74 -7.55
N MET A 22 17.69 2.53 -7.53
CA MET A 22 17.50 3.56 -6.50
C MET A 22 17.37 2.95 -5.10
N ILE A 23 16.71 1.80 -4.98
CA ILE A 23 16.40 1.12 -3.72
C ILE A 23 17.62 0.30 -3.26
N GLU A 24 18.08 -0.63 -4.08
CA GLU A 24 19.05 -1.67 -3.72
C GLU A 24 20.50 -1.18 -3.80
N ASP A 25 20.88 -0.52 -4.91
CA ASP A 25 22.27 -0.11 -5.13
C ASP A 25 22.63 1.21 -4.45
N LEU A 26 21.70 2.16 -4.45
CA LEU A 26 21.96 3.54 -4.03
C LEU A 26 21.39 3.84 -2.63
N GLY A 27 20.47 3.00 -2.11
CA GLY A 27 19.80 3.23 -0.82
C GLY A 27 18.96 4.52 -0.78
N ARG A 28 18.61 5.10 -1.92
CA ARG A 28 17.92 6.39 -2.07
C ARG A 28 16.40 6.24 -2.05
N HIS A 29 15.89 5.65 -0.97
CA HIS A 29 14.45 5.41 -0.76
C HIS A 29 13.59 6.68 -0.89
N SER A 30 14.06 7.82 -0.39
CA SER A 30 13.32 9.09 -0.50
C SER A 30 13.19 9.59 -1.95
N ILE A 31 14.17 9.29 -2.81
CA ILE A 31 14.09 9.59 -4.24
C ILE A 31 13.16 8.60 -4.91
N ALA A 32 13.26 7.31 -4.62
CA ALA A 32 12.37 6.28 -5.16
C ALA A 32 10.90 6.59 -4.85
N ILE A 33 10.58 7.00 -3.61
CA ILE A 33 9.23 7.43 -3.21
C ILE A 33 8.77 8.62 -4.05
N LYS A 34 9.58 9.68 -4.15
CA LYS A 34 9.24 10.86 -4.98
C LYS A 34 9.11 10.51 -6.46
N TYR A 35 9.84 9.49 -6.91
CA TYR A 35 9.84 9.02 -8.28
C TYR A 35 8.53 8.33 -8.65
N ILE A 36 8.05 7.41 -7.80
CA ILE A 36 6.77 6.72 -7.99
C ILE A 36 5.57 7.62 -7.71
N ALA A 37 5.67 8.57 -6.77
CA ALA A 37 4.55 9.48 -6.46
C ALA A 37 4.17 10.40 -7.64
N LYS A 38 5.11 10.65 -8.55
CA LYS A 38 4.88 11.46 -9.76
C LYS A 38 4.44 10.64 -10.96
N ARG A 39 4.41 9.31 -10.84
CA ARG A 39 4.21 8.40 -11.97
C ARG A 39 3.13 7.37 -11.65
N PRO A 40 2.05 7.37 -12.42
CA PRO A 40 0.97 6.42 -12.20
C PRO A 40 1.43 4.99 -12.55
N PRO A 41 0.70 3.96 -12.07
CA PRO A 41 1.09 2.56 -12.26
C PRO A 41 1.15 2.11 -13.73
N ASP A 42 0.47 2.81 -14.65
CA ASP A 42 0.56 2.57 -16.10
C ASP A 42 1.90 3.02 -16.71
N GLU A 43 2.58 4.00 -16.10
CA GLU A 43 3.93 4.44 -16.52
C GLU A 43 5.02 3.62 -15.83
N VAL A 44 4.82 3.32 -14.54
CA VAL A 44 5.79 2.60 -13.73
C VAL A 44 5.08 1.49 -12.99
N SER A 45 5.23 0.27 -13.48
CA SER A 45 4.79 -0.97 -12.84
C SER A 45 5.98 -1.90 -12.64
N GLY A 46 5.76 -2.98 -11.90
CA GLY A 46 6.75 -4.03 -11.71
C GLY A 46 7.14 -4.28 -10.25
N PRO A 47 7.96 -5.32 -10.02
CA PRO A 47 8.26 -5.84 -8.70
C PRO A 47 8.84 -4.79 -7.74
N SER A 48 9.70 -3.89 -8.23
CA SER A 48 10.36 -2.89 -7.39
C SER A 48 9.37 -1.87 -6.85
N ARG A 49 8.37 -1.49 -7.67
CA ARG A 49 7.27 -0.63 -7.23
C ARG A 49 6.40 -1.36 -6.21
N SER A 50 5.99 -2.60 -6.50
CA SER A 50 5.12 -3.38 -5.60
C SER A 50 5.76 -3.56 -4.22
N ILE A 51 7.05 -3.90 -4.17
CA ILE A 51 7.83 -4.02 -2.93
C ILE A 51 7.89 -2.69 -2.18
N LEU A 52 8.20 -1.60 -2.89
CA LEU A 52 8.31 -0.28 -2.27
C LEU A 52 6.96 0.16 -1.68
N LEU A 53 5.86 -0.01 -2.41
CA LEU A 53 4.51 0.31 -1.94
C LEU A 53 4.10 -0.54 -0.73
N ALA A 54 4.36 -1.86 -0.77
CA ALA A 54 4.09 -2.74 0.36
C ALA A 54 4.90 -2.35 1.61
N THR A 55 6.16 -1.97 1.43
CA THR A 55 7.03 -1.51 2.53
C THR A 55 6.51 -0.21 3.15
N ILE A 56 6.07 0.75 2.31
CA ILE A 56 5.47 2.00 2.80
C ILE A 56 4.16 1.70 3.52
N LEU A 57 3.32 0.82 2.98
CA LEU A 57 2.06 0.41 3.59
C LEU A 57 2.29 -0.26 4.95
N GLU A 58 3.27 -1.17 5.08
CA GLU A 58 3.64 -1.80 6.35
C GLU A 58 3.98 -0.75 7.41
N LEU A 59 4.81 0.23 7.07
CA LEU A 59 5.18 1.32 7.99
C LEU A 59 3.94 2.09 8.46
N ARG A 60 3.03 2.45 7.54
CA ARG A 60 1.78 3.15 7.89
C ARG A 60 0.84 2.30 8.72
N LEU A 61 0.75 1.00 8.44
CA LEU A 61 -0.05 0.07 9.22
C LEU A 61 0.50 -0.12 10.64
N ARG A 62 1.82 -0.04 10.82
CA ARG A 62 2.44 -0.02 12.15
C ARG A 62 2.09 1.26 12.91
N GLU A 63 2.19 2.42 12.26
CA GLU A 63 1.76 3.71 12.85
C GLU A 63 0.27 3.69 13.23
N TYR A 64 -0.57 3.04 12.41
CA TYR A 64 -1.97 2.78 12.72
C TYR A 64 -2.14 1.92 13.97
N ALA A 65 -1.45 0.78 14.04
CA ALA A 65 -1.54 -0.15 15.18
C ALA A 65 -1.03 0.47 16.49
N GLU A 66 -0.07 1.39 16.41
CA GLU A 66 0.44 2.16 17.55
C GLU A 66 -0.49 3.31 17.98
N GLY A 67 -1.55 3.57 17.22
CA GLY A 67 -2.46 4.71 17.43
C GLY A 67 -1.84 6.06 17.04
N SER A 68 -0.66 6.08 16.41
CA SER A 68 0.01 7.29 15.91
C SER A 68 -0.71 7.90 14.72
N ILE A 69 -1.39 7.07 13.92
CA ILE A 69 -2.49 7.54 13.08
C ILE A 69 -3.71 7.69 14.01
N VAL A 70 -3.73 8.79 14.77
CA VAL A 70 -4.79 9.07 15.74
C VAL A 70 -6.08 9.34 14.97
N CYS A 71 -7.01 8.40 15.05
CA CYS A 71 -8.39 8.60 14.67
C CYS A 71 -9.07 9.28 15.87
N ASP A 72 -9.17 10.61 15.87
CA ASP A 72 -9.93 11.32 16.90
C ASP A 72 -11.37 10.80 16.89
N ALA A 73 -11.83 10.36 18.07
CA ALA A 73 -13.06 9.62 18.31
C ALA A 73 -14.22 10.05 17.38
N GLY A 74 -14.61 9.15 16.47
CA GLY A 74 -15.92 9.21 15.81
C GLY A 74 -15.99 9.57 14.32
N LEU A 75 -14.87 9.82 13.61
CA LEU A 75 -14.87 9.93 12.13
C LEU A 75 -13.59 9.26 11.56
N GLU A 76 -13.57 7.92 11.57
CA GLU A 76 -12.32 7.12 11.67
C GLU A 76 -11.85 6.44 10.37
N ASP A 77 -12.78 6.03 9.49
CA ASP A 77 -12.42 5.25 8.29
C ASP A 77 -11.85 6.14 7.16
N ALA A 78 -12.40 7.35 6.95
CA ALA A 78 -12.02 8.21 5.82
C ALA A 78 -10.56 8.70 5.87
N LYS A 79 -10.03 9.01 7.07
CA LYS A 79 -8.61 9.39 7.23
C LYS A 79 -7.67 8.21 7.05
N CYS A 80 -8.05 7.03 7.54
CA CYS A 80 -7.29 5.80 7.28
C CYS A 80 -7.26 5.50 5.79
N GLU A 81 -8.39 5.66 5.11
CA GLU A 81 -8.47 5.44 3.67
C GLU A 81 -7.54 6.38 2.90
N GLU A 82 -7.54 7.68 3.23
CA GLU A 82 -6.65 8.68 2.62
C GLU A 82 -5.17 8.35 2.81
N LEU A 83 -4.79 7.86 3.99
CA LEU A 83 -3.38 7.62 4.33
C LEU A 83 -2.87 6.22 3.93
N LEU A 84 -3.74 5.25 3.71
CA LEU A 84 -3.37 3.85 3.48
C LEU A 84 -3.67 3.38 2.05
N LEU A 85 -4.83 3.73 1.49
CA LEU A 85 -5.24 3.24 0.16
C LEU A 85 -4.34 3.68 -1.00
N PRO A 86 -3.68 4.85 -0.99
CA PRO A 86 -2.76 5.23 -2.07
C PRO A 86 -1.60 4.27 -2.29
N PHE A 87 -1.31 3.38 -1.33
CA PHE A 87 -0.24 2.38 -1.44
C PHE A 87 -0.74 0.99 -1.87
N ILE A 88 -2.01 0.89 -2.29
CA ILE A 88 -2.65 -0.36 -2.70
C ILE A 88 -2.99 -0.28 -4.18
N GLU A 89 -2.31 -1.12 -4.95
CA GLU A 89 -2.45 -1.29 -6.40
C GLU A 89 -2.83 -2.74 -6.72
N GLU A 90 -3.24 -3.02 -7.96
CA GLU A 90 -3.58 -4.38 -8.40
C GLU A 90 -2.43 -5.36 -8.15
N ASP A 91 -1.20 -4.94 -8.46
CA ASP A 91 -0.01 -5.79 -8.39
C ASP A 91 0.40 -6.17 -6.95
N ASN A 92 0.02 -5.40 -5.93
CA ASN A 92 0.39 -5.65 -4.54
C ASN A 92 -0.80 -6.00 -3.62
N MET A 93 -2.00 -6.21 -4.17
CA MET A 93 -3.22 -6.42 -3.38
C MET A 93 -3.17 -7.61 -2.42
N THR A 94 -2.54 -8.71 -2.84
CA THR A 94 -2.41 -9.92 -2.00
C THR A 94 -1.55 -9.64 -0.77
N GLU A 95 -0.42 -8.96 -0.97
CA GLU A 95 0.50 -8.60 0.11
C GLU A 95 -0.13 -7.53 1.01
N ALA A 96 -0.76 -6.51 0.42
CA ALA A 96 -1.48 -5.48 1.17
C ALA A 96 -2.57 -6.07 2.08
N LEU A 97 -3.31 -7.09 1.60
CA LEU A 97 -4.30 -7.79 2.41
C LEU A 97 -3.66 -8.59 3.54
N HIS A 98 -2.52 -9.23 3.29
CA HIS A 98 -1.77 -9.94 4.33
C HIS A 98 -1.33 -8.98 5.44
N LEU A 99 -0.66 -7.88 5.07
CA LEU A 99 -0.20 -6.85 6.01
C LEU A 99 -1.36 -6.27 6.81
N ALA A 100 -2.46 -5.88 6.14
CA ALA A 100 -3.61 -5.29 6.81
C ALA A 100 -4.23 -6.21 7.87
N ARG A 101 -4.17 -7.54 7.67
CA ARG A 101 -4.60 -8.52 8.67
C ARG A 101 -3.65 -8.62 9.85
N VAL A 102 -2.34 -8.62 9.58
CA VAL A 102 -1.30 -8.68 10.61
C VAL A 102 -1.42 -7.47 11.55
N PHE A 103 -1.69 -6.28 11.01
CA PHE A 103 -1.85 -5.05 11.79
C PHE A 103 -3.30 -4.74 12.20
N HIS A 104 -4.23 -5.69 12.01
CA HIS A 104 -5.66 -5.54 12.37
C HIS A 104 -6.33 -4.26 11.81
N CYS A 105 -5.91 -3.79 10.64
CA CYS A 105 -6.46 -2.59 10.02
C CYS A 105 -7.76 -2.92 9.27
N PHE A 106 -8.89 -2.74 9.96
CA PHE A 106 -10.21 -3.06 9.44
C PHE A 106 -10.55 -2.34 8.11
N PRO A 107 -10.34 -1.01 7.97
CA PRO A 107 -10.72 -0.29 6.74
C PRO A 107 -9.99 -0.82 5.51
N VAL A 108 -8.70 -1.15 5.63
CA VAL A 108 -7.91 -1.68 4.51
C VAL A 108 -8.35 -3.09 4.14
N VAL A 109 -8.59 -3.98 5.12
CA VAL A 109 -9.11 -5.33 4.83
C VAL A 109 -10.48 -5.24 4.14
N GLN A 110 -11.37 -4.40 4.65
CA GLN A 110 -12.68 -4.16 4.07
C GLN A 110 -12.56 -3.65 2.63
N HIS A 111 -11.73 -2.64 2.37
CA HIS A 111 -11.48 -2.08 1.05
C HIS A 111 -11.04 -3.17 0.06
N ILE A 112 -10.00 -3.93 0.40
CA ILE A 112 -9.45 -4.94 -0.51
C ILE A 112 -10.45 -6.07 -0.78
N LEU A 113 -11.15 -6.57 0.24
CA LEU A 113 -12.14 -7.64 0.07
C LEU A 113 -13.35 -7.18 -0.75
N LYS A 114 -13.81 -5.92 -0.58
CA LYS A 114 -14.84 -5.32 -1.45
C LYS A 114 -14.35 -5.21 -2.89
N LYS A 115 -13.17 -4.64 -3.11
CA LYS A 115 -12.58 -4.42 -4.43
C LYS A 115 -12.35 -5.74 -5.20
N THR A 116 -11.99 -6.80 -4.48
CA THR A 116 -11.75 -8.14 -5.05
C THR A 116 -13.01 -9.02 -5.11
N GLY A 117 -14.19 -8.53 -4.69
CA GLY A 117 -15.44 -9.30 -4.73
C GLY A 117 -15.48 -10.49 -3.77
N ARG A 118 -14.63 -10.51 -2.73
CA ARG A 118 -14.50 -11.63 -1.76
C ARG A 118 -15.56 -11.55 -0.64
N THR A 119 -16.83 -11.45 -1.02
CA THR A 119 -17.95 -11.16 -0.10
C THR A 119 -18.09 -12.15 1.06
N LYS A 120 -17.89 -13.45 0.82
CA LYS A 120 -17.98 -14.47 1.87
C LYS A 120 -16.93 -14.24 2.97
N GLU A 121 -15.72 -13.90 2.56
CA GLU A 121 -14.61 -13.65 3.49
C GLU A 121 -14.77 -12.31 4.19
N LEU A 122 -15.32 -11.31 3.50
CA LEU A 122 -15.69 -10.04 4.11
C LEU A 122 -16.70 -10.23 5.23
N LEU A 123 -17.79 -10.97 5.00
CA LEU A 123 -18.80 -11.29 6.02
C LEU A 123 -18.19 -12.03 7.21
N GLN A 124 -17.33 -13.02 6.97
CA GLN A 124 -16.62 -13.72 8.02
C GLN A 124 -15.70 -12.79 8.82
N TYR A 125 -15.07 -11.81 8.15
CA TYR A 125 -14.22 -10.83 8.79
C TYR A 125 -15.04 -9.87 9.67
N TYR A 126 -16.17 -9.37 9.18
CA TYR A 126 -17.12 -8.58 9.97
C TYR A 126 -17.62 -9.32 11.21
N LEU A 127 -17.98 -10.60 11.06
CA LEU A 127 -18.42 -11.45 12.17
C LEU A 127 -17.33 -11.64 13.22
N LYS A 128 -16.08 -11.88 12.80
CA LYS A 128 -14.93 -12.10 13.71
C LYS A 128 -14.52 -10.84 14.49
N ASN A 129 -14.88 -9.66 14.00
CA ASN A 129 -14.53 -8.38 14.62
C ASN A 129 -15.74 -7.72 15.30
N ASP A 130 -16.85 -8.45 15.52
CA ASP A 130 -18.09 -7.94 16.12
C ASP A 130 -18.70 -6.72 15.39
N ARG A 131 -18.39 -6.55 14.10
CA ARG A 131 -18.85 -5.42 13.26
C ARG A 131 -19.97 -5.81 12.28
N ILE A 132 -20.60 -6.98 12.43
CA ILE A 132 -21.58 -7.50 11.47
C ILE A 132 -22.78 -6.57 11.24
N GLY A 133 -23.11 -5.71 12.20
CA GLY A 133 -24.17 -4.71 12.07
C GLY A 133 -23.96 -3.71 10.92
N GLU A 134 -22.70 -3.46 10.51
CA GLU A 134 -22.38 -2.57 9.39
C GLU A 134 -22.67 -3.16 8.01
N VAL A 135 -23.05 -4.44 7.94
CA VAL A 135 -23.40 -5.13 6.69
C VAL A 135 -24.91 -5.37 6.58
N VAL A 136 -25.66 -5.19 7.67
CA VAL A 136 -27.10 -5.45 7.74
C VAL A 136 -27.81 -4.10 7.80
N GLU A 137 -27.96 -3.47 6.63
CA GLU A 137 -28.92 -2.38 6.38
C GLU A 137 -29.92 -2.80 5.29
#